data_AF-A0AAV5B0Z8-F1
#
_entry.id   AF-A0AAV5B0Z8-F1
#
_cell.length_a   1.000
_cell.length_b   1.000
_cell.length_c   1.000
_cell.angle_alpha   90.00
_cell.angle_beta   90.00
_cell.angle_gamma   90.00
#
_symmetry.space_group_name_H-M   'P 1'
#
loop_
_entity.id
_entity.type
_entity.pdbx_description
1 polymer ?
#
loop_
_entity_poly.entity_id
_entity_poly.type
_entity_poly.pdbx_seq_one_letter_code
_entity_poly.pdbx_strand_id
1 'polypeptide(L)'
;MKLRNFNPVIALLIGFTAVTVSCNKSDSEDLGERLAELKAVIFPDESGEVVNSKVVRDLGNGKKEVLKEVKKSFPIDPVELIDEKNADVIYPGSILRGDSFMEGGLDPVVLTAPKEITISISLRGKGLSVKKTSMPSVSNVRQQMNDLITDNKIEHDVAPSYLNYYANIVETSASFNKAMRTHGRASALFGLAKGSFNREFSFSSSSSSKYVLIKVRQFFYNIAVDPKPYDQWGDMNNSNLGSYEPVYISSVDYGRVAHLLIETNESAEQTRSKVEGALRAGFLVRVRGGSTSNEDYARSFNSLKKEIITLGGPLKQGKAINDLDSFIDYLHVPNAEELIKSAVPISYKIRTVRDNKEVQVRTFYTEKISVRE
;
A
#
# COMPACT_ATOMS: atom_id res chain seq x y z
N MET A 1 -69.13 61.90 -52.46
CA MET A 1 -70.03 60.75 -52.58
C MET A 1 -69.31 59.51 -52.06
N LYS A 2 -69.70 59.02 -50.86
CA LYS A 2 -69.38 57.71 -50.23
C LYS A 2 -67.89 57.41 -49.94
N LEU A 3 -67.44 56.77 -48.85
CA LEU A 3 -68.01 56.28 -47.58
C LEU A 3 -66.81 55.77 -46.72
N ARG A 4 -66.82 56.10 -45.43
CA ARG A 4 -66.43 55.31 -44.23
C ARG A 4 -65.12 54.49 -44.13
N ASN A 5 -64.35 54.87 -43.10
CA ASN A 5 -63.83 54.10 -41.94
C ASN A 5 -63.17 52.73 -42.14
N PHE A 6 -61.95 52.56 -41.61
CA PHE A 6 -61.64 51.83 -40.36
C PHE A 6 -60.13 51.89 -40.04
N ASN A 7 -59.78 52.18 -38.79
CA ASN A 7 -58.47 51.93 -38.17
C ASN A 7 -58.69 50.78 -37.16
N PRO A 8 -57.72 49.88 -36.83
CA PRO A 8 -56.67 50.30 -35.89
C PRO A 8 -55.31 49.53 -35.92
N VAL A 9 -54.28 50.19 -35.37
CA VAL A 9 -53.21 49.72 -34.47
C VAL A 9 -52.55 48.36 -34.75
N ILE A 10 -51.26 48.39 -35.14
CA ILE A 10 -50.32 47.27 -34.99
C ILE A 10 -49.23 47.68 -33.97
N ALA A 11 -49.15 46.88 -32.91
CA ALA A 11 -48.26 47.03 -31.78
C ALA A 11 -46.81 46.61 -32.11
N LEU A 12 -45.87 47.35 -31.54
CA LEU A 12 -44.43 47.13 -31.58
C LEU A 12 -44.07 45.93 -30.67
N LEU A 13 -43.56 44.84 -31.24
CA LEU A 13 -43.07 43.68 -30.48
C LEU A 13 -41.53 43.76 -30.35
N ILE A 14 -41.08 44.10 -29.14
CA ILE A 14 -39.68 44.06 -28.73
C ILE A 14 -39.33 42.59 -28.48
N GLY A 15 -38.44 42.03 -29.31
CA GLY A 15 -37.94 40.67 -29.15
C GLY A 15 -37.01 40.57 -27.95
N PHE A 16 -37.45 39.88 -26.91
CA PHE A 16 -36.59 39.35 -25.85
C PHE A 16 -35.88 38.10 -26.37
N THR A 17 -34.57 38.18 -26.63
CA THR A 17 -33.72 36.99 -26.78
C THR A 17 -33.53 36.34 -25.42
N ALA A 18 -34.24 35.24 -25.17
CA ALA A 18 -33.98 34.36 -24.05
C ALA A 18 -32.64 33.63 -24.29
N VAL A 19 -31.63 33.97 -23.49
CA VAL A 19 -30.43 33.14 -23.34
C VAL A 19 -30.84 31.93 -22.52
N THR A 20 -31.18 30.83 -23.19
CA THR A 20 -31.37 29.54 -22.53
C THR A 20 -30.00 29.00 -22.14
N VAL A 21 -29.71 29.03 -20.83
CA VAL A 21 -28.63 28.24 -20.23
C VAL A 21 -28.98 26.77 -20.44
N SER A 22 -28.25 26.12 -21.34
CA SER A 22 -28.31 24.66 -21.54
C SER A 22 -27.61 23.99 -20.36
N CYS A 23 -28.37 23.29 -19.52
CA CYS A 23 -27.82 22.41 -18.51
C CYS A 23 -27.13 21.21 -19.19
N ASN A 24 -25.82 21.04 -18.98
CA ASN A 24 -25.05 19.87 -19.42
C ASN A 24 -25.62 18.58 -18.80
N LYS A 25 -26.39 17.83 -19.60
CA LYS A 25 -26.72 16.42 -19.36
C LYS A 25 -25.81 15.47 -20.14
N SER A 26 -24.90 15.98 -20.97
CA SER A 26 -24.09 15.19 -21.90
C SER A 26 -22.86 14.52 -21.28
N ASP A 27 -22.23 15.15 -20.28
CA ASP A 27 -20.85 14.79 -19.93
C ASP A 27 -20.76 13.60 -18.96
N SER A 28 -21.78 13.39 -18.12
CA SER A 28 -21.84 12.27 -17.16
C SER A 28 -22.30 10.96 -17.80
N GLU A 29 -23.26 11.01 -18.74
CA GLU A 29 -23.70 9.83 -19.51
C GLU A 29 -22.55 9.30 -20.38
N ASP A 30 -21.78 10.19 -21.01
CA ASP A 30 -20.57 9.84 -21.77
C ASP A 30 -19.51 9.13 -20.90
N LEU A 31 -19.17 9.67 -19.72
CA LEU A 31 -18.18 9.06 -18.84
C LEU A 31 -18.61 7.67 -18.35
N GLY A 32 -19.89 7.48 -18.03
CA GLY A 32 -20.42 6.20 -17.58
C GLY A 32 -20.29 5.09 -18.64
N GLU A 33 -20.67 5.39 -19.88
CA GLU A 33 -20.52 4.47 -21.02
C GLU A 33 -19.04 4.14 -21.28
N ARG A 34 -18.18 5.16 -21.28
CA ARG A 34 -16.73 5.00 -21.45
C ARG A 34 -16.11 4.10 -20.39
N LEU A 35 -16.45 4.30 -19.11
CA LEU A 35 -15.97 3.45 -18.03
C LEU A 35 -16.48 2.00 -18.15
N ALA A 36 -17.65 1.79 -18.75
CA ALA A 36 -18.21 0.45 -18.97
C ALA A 36 -17.46 -0.34 -20.05
N GLU A 37 -16.86 0.34 -21.03
CA GLU A 37 -16.06 -0.28 -22.10
C GLU A 37 -14.65 -0.69 -21.66
N LEU A 38 -14.14 -0.15 -20.56
CA LEU A 38 -12.81 -0.45 -20.05
C LEU A 38 -12.73 -1.84 -19.41
N LYS A 39 -11.54 -2.47 -19.49
CA LYS A 39 -11.28 -3.76 -18.85
C LYS A 39 -11.33 -3.62 -17.33
N ALA A 40 -11.87 -4.63 -16.66
CA ALA A 40 -11.87 -4.67 -15.20
C ALA A 40 -10.46 -4.87 -14.63
N VAL A 41 -10.13 -4.21 -13.52
CA VAL A 41 -8.86 -4.42 -12.81
C VAL A 41 -8.98 -5.68 -11.95
N ILE A 42 -8.58 -6.82 -12.52
CA ILE A 42 -8.65 -8.14 -11.90
C ILE A 42 -7.28 -8.80 -11.98
N PHE A 43 -6.79 -9.31 -10.85
CA PHE A 43 -5.54 -10.06 -10.76
C PHE A 43 -5.82 -11.57 -10.79
N PRO A 44 -5.64 -12.26 -11.94
CA PRO A 44 -5.84 -13.71 -12.01
C PRO A 44 -4.78 -14.47 -11.21
N ASP A 45 -5.13 -15.68 -10.76
CA ASP A 45 -4.14 -16.60 -10.18
C ASP A 45 -3.39 -17.34 -11.30
N GLU A 46 -2.21 -16.88 -11.63
CA GLU A 46 -1.33 -17.49 -12.64
C GLU A 46 -0.25 -18.40 -12.01
N SER A 47 -0.58 -19.08 -10.89
CA SER A 47 0.34 -20.00 -10.24
C SER A 47 0.55 -21.30 -11.04
N GLY A 48 1.77 -21.84 -11.01
CA GLY A 48 2.09 -23.18 -11.55
C GLY A 48 2.99 -23.20 -12.78
N GLU A 49 3.24 -22.04 -13.40
CA GLU A 49 4.19 -21.91 -14.52
C GLU A 49 5.62 -22.22 -14.06
N VAL A 50 6.32 -23.12 -14.77
CA VAL A 50 7.74 -23.42 -14.52
C VAL A 50 8.58 -22.40 -15.28
N VAL A 51 9.27 -21.53 -14.54
CA VAL A 51 10.08 -20.44 -15.11
C VAL A 51 11.51 -20.90 -15.39
N ASN A 52 12.03 -21.84 -14.59
CA ASN A 52 13.36 -22.39 -14.74
C ASN A 52 13.43 -23.85 -14.27
N SER A 53 14.38 -24.63 -14.78
CA SER A 53 14.61 -26.01 -14.33
C SER A 53 16.08 -26.43 -14.47
N LYS A 54 16.57 -27.24 -13.53
CA LYS A 54 17.93 -27.78 -13.54
C LYS A 54 17.95 -29.19 -12.97
N VAL A 55 18.60 -30.12 -13.68
CA VAL A 55 18.91 -31.45 -13.14
C VAL A 55 19.95 -31.29 -12.02
N VAL A 56 19.63 -31.75 -10.82
CA VAL A 56 20.51 -31.69 -9.65
C VAL A 56 21.15 -33.02 -9.32
N ARG A 57 20.52 -34.15 -9.71
CA ARG A 57 21.08 -35.48 -9.51
C ARG A 57 20.56 -36.47 -10.55
N ASP A 58 21.44 -37.31 -11.08
CA ASP A 58 21.05 -38.51 -11.81
C ASP A 58 20.85 -39.66 -10.81
N LEU A 59 19.67 -40.29 -10.83
CA LEU A 59 19.30 -41.38 -9.94
C LEU A 59 19.47 -42.76 -10.61
N GLY A 60 19.91 -42.80 -11.88
CA GLY A 60 20.01 -44.01 -12.69
C GLY A 60 18.65 -44.49 -13.21
N ASN A 61 18.67 -45.44 -14.16
CA ASN A 61 17.46 -46.01 -14.79
C ASN A 61 16.52 -44.98 -15.41
N GLY A 62 17.07 -43.89 -15.97
CA GLY A 62 16.31 -42.79 -16.56
C GLY A 62 15.70 -41.82 -15.54
N LYS A 63 15.85 -42.08 -14.23
CA LYS A 63 15.31 -41.21 -13.18
C LYS A 63 16.25 -40.07 -12.83
N LYS A 64 15.70 -38.88 -12.62
CA LYS A 64 16.46 -37.68 -12.29
C LYS A 64 15.80 -36.92 -11.15
N GLU A 65 16.61 -36.29 -10.32
CA GLU A 65 16.15 -35.24 -9.42
C GLU A 65 16.31 -33.89 -10.12
N VAL A 66 15.22 -33.16 -10.26
CA VAL A 66 15.14 -31.89 -10.97
C VAL A 66 14.66 -30.81 -10.02
N LEU A 67 15.44 -29.74 -9.91
CA LEU A 67 15.05 -28.52 -9.21
C LEU A 67 14.32 -27.61 -10.20
N LYS A 68 13.07 -27.25 -9.89
CA LYS A 68 12.26 -26.33 -10.69
C LYS A 68 12.01 -25.03 -9.94
N GLU A 69 12.00 -23.93 -10.67
CA GLU A 69 11.50 -22.64 -10.20
C GLU A 69 10.08 -22.44 -10.72
N VAL A 70 9.11 -22.33 -9.82
CA VAL A 70 7.70 -22.26 -10.17
C VAL A 70 7.11 -20.93 -9.74
N LYS A 71 6.40 -20.27 -10.66
CA LYS A 71 5.64 -19.04 -10.40
C LYS A 71 4.48 -19.36 -9.45
N LYS A 72 4.33 -18.53 -8.43
CA LYS A 72 3.25 -18.56 -7.44
C LYS A 72 2.67 -17.17 -7.30
N SER A 73 1.42 -17.10 -6.87
CA SER A 73 0.76 -15.85 -6.53
C SER A 73 -0.07 -15.99 -5.26
N PHE A 74 -0.31 -14.90 -4.56
CA PHE A 74 -1.27 -14.87 -3.46
C PHE A 74 -1.87 -13.46 -3.31
N PRO A 75 -3.09 -13.34 -2.76
CA PRO A 75 -3.70 -12.05 -2.51
C PRO A 75 -2.97 -11.28 -1.42
N ILE A 76 -2.75 -9.99 -1.66
CA ILE A 76 -2.20 -9.04 -0.69
C ILE A 76 -3.27 -8.03 -0.32
N ASP A 77 -3.69 -8.11 0.94
CA ASP A 77 -4.64 -7.18 1.52
C ASP A 77 -4.17 -6.78 2.93
N PRO A 78 -3.87 -5.49 3.18
CA PRO A 78 -3.68 -4.41 2.19
C PRO A 78 -2.37 -4.57 1.38
N VAL A 79 -2.17 -3.74 0.35
CA VAL A 79 -0.90 -3.66 -0.40
C VAL A 79 0.13 -2.93 0.45
N GLU A 80 1.27 -3.57 0.74
CA GLU A 80 2.26 -3.02 1.67
C GLU A 80 3.33 -2.16 0.99
N LEU A 81 3.80 -1.14 1.72
CA LEU A 81 4.85 -0.22 1.33
C LEU A 81 6.18 -0.57 1.99
N ILE A 82 7.26 -0.32 1.26
CA ILE A 82 8.63 -0.63 1.68
C ILE A 82 9.42 0.66 1.93
N ASP A 83 9.09 1.72 1.19
CA ASP A 83 9.66 3.05 1.31
C ASP A 83 8.59 4.13 1.02
N GLU A 84 8.97 5.39 1.13
CA GLU A 84 8.10 6.54 0.91
C GLU A 84 8.27 7.16 -0.49
N LYS A 85 8.92 6.48 -1.45
CA LYS A 85 9.22 7.08 -2.76
C LYS A 85 7.98 7.52 -3.53
N ASN A 86 6.87 6.82 -3.33
CA ASN A 86 5.59 7.08 -3.99
C ASN A 86 4.60 7.82 -3.05
N ALA A 87 5.07 8.44 -1.96
CA ALA A 87 4.20 9.14 -1.01
C ALA A 87 3.51 10.37 -1.61
N ASP A 88 3.95 10.85 -2.77
CA ASP A 88 3.32 11.91 -3.56
C ASP A 88 2.10 11.43 -4.37
N VAL A 89 2.01 10.13 -4.64
CA VAL A 89 0.88 9.49 -5.34
C VAL A 89 0.01 8.66 -4.38
N ILE A 90 0.59 8.08 -3.34
CA ILE A 90 -0.12 7.22 -2.39
C ILE A 90 -0.77 8.05 -1.28
N TYR A 91 -1.97 8.53 -1.55
CA TYR A 91 -2.82 9.24 -0.60
C TYR A 91 -4.30 8.92 -0.82
N PRO A 92 -5.17 8.99 0.20
CA PRO A 92 -6.60 8.72 0.05
C PRO A 92 -7.25 9.62 -1.00
N GLY A 93 -7.94 9.01 -1.97
CA GLY A 93 -8.58 9.71 -3.08
C GLY A 93 -7.66 10.02 -4.27
N SER A 94 -6.39 9.57 -4.25
CA SER A 94 -5.57 9.53 -5.46
C SER A 94 -6.15 8.54 -6.47
N ILE A 95 -6.35 8.98 -7.71
CA ILE A 95 -6.88 8.16 -8.80
C ILE A 95 -5.72 7.74 -9.69
N LEU A 96 -5.64 6.44 -9.98
CA LEU A 96 -4.60 5.80 -10.77
C LEU A 96 -5.19 5.20 -12.05
N ARG A 97 -4.40 5.24 -13.10
CA ARG A 97 -4.66 4.52 -14.34
C ARG A 97 -4.65 3.01 -14.07
N GLY A 98 -5.75 2.33 -14.44
CA GLY A 98 -5.90 0.90 -14.18
C GLY A 98 -4.87 0.05 -14.91
N ASP A 99 -4.49 0.43 -16.13
CA ASP A 99 -3.53 -0.30 -16.96
C ASP A 99 -2.11 -0.22 -16.40
N SER A 100 -1.67 0.99 -16.03
CA SER A 100 -0.44 1.20 -15.26
C SER A 100 -0.46 0.39 -13.97
N PHE A 101 -1.57 0.42 -13.23
CA PHE A 101 -1.69 -0.33 -11.98
C PHE A 101 -1.55 -1.83 -12.19
N MET A 102 -2.18 -2.41 -13.21
CA MET A 102 -2.03 -3.84 -13.55
C MET A 102 -0.58 -4.24 -13.83
N GLU A 103 0.24 -3.33 -14.34
CA GLU A 103 1.68 -3.54 -14.58
C GLU A 103 2.58 -3.22 -13.38
N GLY A 104 2.01 -2.85 -12.23
CA GLY A 104 2.75 -2.46 -11.03
C GLY A 104 3.27 -1.02 -11.05
N GLY A 105 2.72 -0.16 -11.90
CA GLY A 105 2.91 1.29 -11.88
C GLY A 105 1.86 2.01 -11.04
N LEU A 106 2.07 3.31 -10.82
CA LEU A 106 1.17 4.19 -10.07
C LEU A 106 0.87 5.47 -10.86
N ASP A 107 0.75 5.39 -12.18
CA ASP A 107 0.52 6.56 -13.02
C ASP A 107 -0.85 7.19 -12.67
N PRO A 108 -0.92 8.48 -12.29
CA PRO A 108 -2.17 9.10 -11.85
C PRO A 108 -3.09 9.46 -13.03
N VAL A 109 -4.40 9.49 -12.77
CA VAL A 109 -5.39 10.14 -13.64
C VAL A 109 -5.57 11.58 -13.16
N VAL A 110 -5.12 12.55 -13.97
CA VAL A 110 -5.30 13.97 -13.68
C VAL A 110 -6.76 14.37 -13.93
N LEU A 111 -7.44 14.83 -12.88
CA LEU A 111 -8.80 15.34 -12.95
C LEU A 111 -8.81 16.80 -13.41
N THR A 112 -9.69 17.13 -14.35
CA THR A 112 -10.10 18.51 -14.62
C THR A 112 -11.36 18.83 -13.81
N ALA A 113 -11.47 20.05 -13.29
CA ALA A 113 -12.55 20.43 -12.37
C ALA A 113 -12.79 19.41 -11.23
N PRO A 114 -11.74 19.08 -10.43
CA PRO A 114 -11.87 18.10 -9.35
C PRO A 114 -12.97 18.52 -8.37
N LYS A 115 -13.72 17.54 -7.85
CA LYS A 115 -14.76 17.75 -6.86
C LYS A 115 -14.29 17.30 -5.48
N GLU A 116 -14.86 17.91 -4.45
CA GLU A 116 -14.51 17.62 -3.06
C GLU A 116 -14.65 16.13 -2.71
N ILE A 117 -13.76 15.66 -1.86
CA ILE A 117 -13.77 14.34 -1.24
C ILE A 117 -13.93 14.50 0.28
N THR A 118 -14.59 13.54 0.92
CA THR A 118 -14.58 13.42 2.38
C THR A 118 -13.53 12.38 2.75
N ILE A 119 -12.58 12.78 3.59
CA ILE A 119 -11.64 11.86 4.23
C ILE A 119 -11.95 11.73 5.72
N SER A 120 -11.64 10.58 6.29
CA SER A 120 -11.79 10.32 7.72
C SER A 120 -10.61 9.56 8.30
N ILE A 121 -10.33 9.77 9.59
CA ILE A 121 -9.28 9.11 10.34
C ILE A 121 -9.86 8.13 11.36
N SER A 122 -9.20 6.99 11.58
CA SER A 122 -9.66 5.98 12.56
C SER A 122 -9.32 6.29 14.02
N LEU A 123 -8.71 7.44 14.31
CA LEU A 123 -8.38 7.85 15.68
C LEU A 123 -9.64 8.24 16.46
N ARG A 124 -9.56 8.11 17.79
CA ARG A 124 -10.70 8.30 18.70
C ARG A 124 -10.41 9.42 19.68
N GLY A 125 -11.47 10.01 20.19
CA GLY A 125 -11.38 11.06 21.19
C GLY A 125 -12.72 11.73 21.46
N LYS A 126 -13.01 12.04 22.72
CA LYS A 126 -14.26 12.72 23.08
C LYS A 126 -14.37 14.08 22.37
N GLY A 127 -15.32 14.19 21.44
CA GLY A 127 -15.58 15.41 20.68
C GLY A 127 -14.59 15.67 19.54
N LEU A 128 -13.79 14.66 19.17
CA LEU A 128 -12.90 14.68 18.00
C LEU A 128 -13.72 14.71 16.71
N SER A 129 -13.39 15.64 15.80
CA SER A 129 -13.93 15.61 14.44
C SER A 129 -13.10 14.67 13.59
N VAL A 130 -13.62 13.46 13.35
CA VAL A 130 -12.87 12.41 12.63
C VAL A 130 -12.86 12.58 11.11
N LYS A 131 -13.55 13.59 10.56
CA LYS A 131 -13.68 13.81 9.11
C LYS A 131 -13.33 15.23 8.69
N LYS A 132 -12.85 15.35 7.45
CA LYS A 132 -12.56 16.61 6.76
C LYS A 132 -12.97 16.52 5.30
N THR A 133 -13.41 17.64 4.76
CA THR A 133 -13.55 17.85 3.32
C THR A 133 -12.19 18.23 2.75
N SER A 134 -11.84 17.69 1.58
CA SER A 134 -10.60 17.97 0.88
C SER A 134 -10.79 17.96 -0.63
N MET A 135 -9.77 18.40 -1.37
CA MET A 135 -9.66 18.15 -2.81
C MET A 135 -8.78 16.92 -3.05
N PRO A 136 -9.03 16.11 -4.09
CA PRO A 136 -8.28 14.87 -4.38
C PRO A 136 -6.87 15.14 -4.96
N SER A 137 -6.08 15.93 -4.23
CA SER A 137 -4.71 16.29 -4.57
C SER A 137 -3.82 16.09 -3.34
N VAL A 138 -2.58 15.66 -3.56
CA VAL A 138 -1.62 15.37 -2.49
C VAL A 138 -1.48 16.48 -1.45
N SER A 139 -1.39 17.74 -1.87
CA SER A 139 -1.21 18.89 -0.96
C SER A 139 -2.41 19.11 -0.04
N ASN A 140 -3.62 19.14 -0.61
CA ASN A 140 -4.86 19.30 0.16
C ASN A 140 -5.08 18.13 1.13
N VAL A 141 -4.88 16.89 0.67
CA VAL A 141 -5.04 15.71 1.53
C VAL A 141 -4.02 15.70 2.67
N ARG A 142 -2.75 16.06 2.40
CA ARG A 142 -1.73 16.19 3.46
C ARG A 142 -2.08 17.27 4.47
N GLN A 143 -2.59 18.42 4.04
CA GLN A 143 -3.02 19.46 4.98
C GLN A 143 -4.16 18.96 5.87
N GLN A 144 -5.20 18.37 5.27
CA GLN A 144 -6.34 17.86 6.04
C GLN A 144 -5.94 16.70 6.97
N MET A 145 -5.01 15.84 6.54
CA MET A 145 -4.42 14.81 7.40
C MET A 145 -3.68 15.43 8.59
N ASN A 146 -2.83 16.43 8.36
CA ASN A 146 -2.09 17.11 9.43
C ASN A 146 -3.05 17.73 10.45
N ASP A 147 -4.11 18.38 10.00
CA ASP A 147 -5.15 18.92 10.87
C ASP A 147 -5.85 17.81 11.68
N LEU A 148 -6.10 16.63 11.08
CA LEU A 148 -6.72 15.49 11.75
C LEU A 148 -5.83 14.85 12.80
N ILE A 149 -4.52 14.73 12.58
CA ILE A 149 -3.59 14.04 13.51
C ILE A 149 -3.03 14.95 14.61
N THR A 150 -3.25 16.27 14.50
CA THR A 150 -2.81 17.27 15.48
C THR A 150 -3.95 17.83 16.33
N ASP A 151 -5.18 17.32 16.15
CA ASP A 151 -6.32 17.70 16.98
C ASP A 151 -6.06 17.29 18.45
N ASN A 152 -6.16 18.27 19.36
CA ASN A 152 -5.87 18.07 20.78
C ASN A 152 -6.88 17.19 21.52
N LYS A 153 -7.98 16.80 20.86
CA LYS A 153 -8.98 15.88 21.41
C LYS A 153 -8.68 14.42 21.13
N ILE A 154 -7.60 14.10 20.42
CA ILE A 154 -7.19 12.71 20.18
C ILE A 154 -6.81 12.06 21.52
N GLU A 155 -7.43 10.93 21.82
CA GLU A 155 -7.04 10.06 22.92
C GLU A 155 -5.93 9.12 22.43
N HIS A 156 -4.68 9.58 22.50
CA HIS A 156 -3.55 8.83 21.93
C HIS A 156 -3.38 7.43 22.55
N ASP A 157 -3.62 7.28 23.85
CA ASP A 157 -3.43 6.02 24.58
C ASP A 157 -4.46 4.93 24.23
N VAL A 158 -5.55 5.27 23.52
CA VAL A 158 -6.54 4.28 23.04
C VAL A 158 -6.39 3.97 21.55
N ALA A 159 -5.37 4.53 20.89
CA ALA A 159 -5.06 4.19 19.51
C ALA A 159 -4.68 2.70 19.40
N PRO A 160 -5.21 1.97 18.41
CA PRO A 160 -4.84 0.58 18.23
C PRO A 160 -3.34 0.47 17.93
N SER A 161 -2.68 -0.49 18.56
CA SER A 161 -1.31 -0.88 18.22
C SER A 161 -1.25 -2.40 18.13
N TYR A 162 -1.20 -2.92 16.90
CA TYR A 162 -1.05 -4.34 16.64
C TYR A 162 0.33 -4.63 16.08
N LEU A 163 1.09 -5.51 16.75
CA LEU A 163 2.36 -6.02 16.27
C LEU A 163 2.13 -7.33 15.51
N ASN A 164 2.30 -7.28 14.19
CA ASN A 164 2.24 -8.45 13.32
C ASN A 164 3.64 -8.90 12.92
N TYR A 165 3.86 -10.22 12.96
CA TYR A 165 5.12 -10.86 12.58
C TYR A 165 4.90 -11.72 11.34
N TYR A 166 5.64 -11.43 10.27
CA TYR A 166 5.69 -12.28 9.09
C TYR A 166 7.11 -12.80 8.91
N ALA A 167 7.27 -14.10 8.70
CA ALA A 167 8.56 -14.70 8.41
C ALA A 167 8.49 -15.48 7.11
N ASN A 168 9.41 -15.21 6.19
CA ASN A 168 9.49 -15.92 4.92
C ASN A 168 10.95 -16.24 4.61
N ILE A 169 11.17 -17.43 4.05
CA ILE A 169 12.45 -17.77 3.47
C ILE A 169 12.63 -16.94 2.18
N VAL A 170 13.82 -16.37 2.00
CA VAL A 170 14.23 -15.63 0.81
C VAL A 170 15.36 -16.39 0.12
N GLU A 171 15.04 -17.05 -0.99
CA GLU A 171 15.98 -17.86 -1.80
C GLU A 171 16.21 -17.28 -3.20
N THR A 172 15.28 -16.45 -3.66
CA THR A 172 15.30 -15.74 -4.95
C THR A 172 14.83 -14.32 -4.74
N SER A 173 15.23 -13.39 -5.61
CA SER A 173 14.71 -12.01 -5.53
C SER A 173 13.19 -11.95 -5.73
N ALA A 174 12.57 -12.93 -6.38
CA ALA A 174 11.11 -13.02 -6.47
C ALA A 174 10.49 -13.49 -5.14
N SER A 175 11.10 -14.44 -4.42
CA SER A 175 10.63 -14.84 -3.07
C SER A 175 10.74 -13.71 -2.04
N PHE A 176 11.61 -12.72 -2.25
CA PHE A 176 11.65 -11.49 -1.46
C PHE A 176 10.30 -10.75 -1.53
N ASN A 177 9.65 -10.70 -2.70
CA ASN A 177 8.35 -10.06 -2.87
C ASN A 177 7.25 -10.72 -2.03
N LYS A 178 7.32 -12.04 -1.84
CA LYS A 178 6.43 -12.79 -0.94
C LYS A 178 6.48 -12.23 0.48
N ALA A 179 7.68 -11.91 0.95
CA ALA A 179 7.90 -11.39 2.29
C ALA A 179 7.46 -9.93 2.42
N MET A 180 7.72 -9.12 1.39
CA MET A 180 7.35 -7.71 1.40
C MET A 180 5.85 -7.48 1.22
N ARG A 181 5.12 -8.38 0.56
CA ARG A 181 3.66 -8.28 0.30
C ARG A 181 3.29 -6.97 -0.42
N THR A 182 4.14 -6.56 -1.36
CA THR A 182 4.00 -5.31 -2.11
C THR A 182 3.53 -5.57 -3.55
N HIS A 183 3.11 -4.50 -4.21
CA HIS A 183 2.74 -4.46 -5.62
C HIS A 183 3.62 -3.45 -6.35
N GLY A 184 4.31 -3.88 -7.39
CA GLY A 184 5.23 -3.03 -8.13
C GLY A 184 5.80 -3.71 -9.37
N ARG A 185 6.33 -2.91 -10.31
CA ARG A 185 7.04 -3.43 -11.49
C ARG A 185 8.17 -4.36 -11.06
N ALA A 186 8.33 -5.49 -11.75
CA ALA A 186 9.33 -6.49 -11.40
C ALA A 186 10.75 -5.89 -11.24
N SER A 187 11.16 -5.00 -12.13
CA SER A 187 12.46 -4.28 -12.06
C SER A 187 12.62 -3.44 -10.79
N ALA A 188 11.55 -2.74 -10.36
CA ALA A 188 11.56 -1.97 -9.13
C ALA A 188 11.67 -2.88 -7.90
N LEU A 189 10.95 -4.00 -7.90
CA LEU A 189 11.01 -5.01 -6.84
C LEU A 189 12.39 -5.66 -6.72
N PHE A 190 13.02 -6.00 -7.85
CA PHE A 190 14.42 -6.46 -7.89
C PHE A 190 15.40 -5.40 -7.36
N GLY A 191 15.21 -4.14 -7.77
CA GLY A 191 16.01 -3.01 -7.30
C GLY A 191 15.87 -2.74 -5.80
N LEU A 192 14.70 -2.99 -5.22
CA LEU A 192 14.45 -2.83 -3.79
C LEU A 192 15.26 -3.81 -2.94
N ALA A 193 15.31 -5.10 -3.29
CA ALA A 193 16.13 -6.07 -2.54
C ALA A 193 17.62 -5.67 -2.51
N LYS A 194 18.15 -5.26 -3.68
CA LYS A 194 19.53 -4.78 -3.81
C LYS A 194 19.76 -3.45 -3.09
N GLY A 195 18.84 -2.50 -3.20
CA GLY A 195 18.98 -1.17 -2.59
C GLY A 195 18.81 -1.17 -1.07
N SER A 196 17.88 -1.96 -0.55
CA SER A 196 17.54 -1.99 0.88
C SER A 196 18.50 -2.86 1.71
N PHE A 197 19.01 -3.95 1.14
CA PHE A 197 19.87 -4.90 1.87
C PHE A 197 21.26 -5.09 1.24
N ASN A 198 21.57 -4.45 0.12
CA ASN A 198 22.84 -4.66 -0.61
C ASN A 198 23.09 -6.16 -0.93
N ARG A 199 22.00 -6.91 -1.18
CA ARG A 199 22.03 -8.34 -1.50
C ARG A 199 21.40 -8.61 -2.87
N GLU A 200 22.00 -9.54 -3.60
CA GLU A 200 21.43 -10.13 -4.81
C GLU A 200 21.06 -11.58 -4.52
N PHE A 201 19.77 -11.88 -4.49
CA PHE A 201 19.27 -13.25 -4.32
C PHE A 201 19.10 -13.90 -5.70
N SER A 202 19.96 -14.86 -6.03
CA SER A 202 19.92 -15.52 -7.35
C SER A 202 19.44 -16.96 -7.26
N PHE A 203 18.77 -17.43 -8.32
CA PHE A 203 18.37 -18.83 -8.43
C PHE A 203 19.58 -19.79 -8.37
N SER A 204 20.72 -19.36 -8.91
CA SER A 204 21.95 -20.16 -9.05
C SER A 204 22.91 -20.09 -7.86
N SER A 205 22.73 -19.18 -6.90
CA SER A 205 23.64 -19.07 -5.77
C SER A 205 23.58 -20.34 -4.93
N SER A 206 24.68 -21.09 -4.97
CA SER A 206 24.95 -22.27 -4.14
C SER A 206 25.28 -21.91 -2.68
N SER A 207 24.90 -20.72 -2.21
CA SER A 207 25.24 -20.29 -0.85
C SER A 207 24.53 -21.21 0.13
N SER A 208 25.31 -21.81 1.04
CA SER A 208 24.80 -22.61 2.15
C SER A 208 23.90 -21.81 3.10
N SER A 209 24.01 -20.49 3.09
CA SER A 209 23.25 -19.59 3.95
C SER A 209 21.82 -19.42 3.46
N LYS A 210 20.84 -19.68 4.33
CA LYS A 210 19.43 -19.33 4.10
C LYS A 210 19.16 -17.95 4.70
N TYR A 211 18.28 -17.21 4.05
CA TYR A 211 17.81 -15.94 4.57
C TYR A 211 16.36 -16.06 5.01
N VAL A 212 16.05 -15.58 6.21
CA VAL A 212 14.69 -15.42 6.68
C VAL A 212 14.43 -13.92 6.84
N LEU A 213 13.45 -13.41 6.12
CA LEU A 213 12.98 -12.04 6.31
C LEU A 213 11.87 -12.02 7.35
N ILE A 214 12.11 -11.35 8.48
CA ILE A 214 11.11 -11.08 9.50
C ILE A 214 10.61 -9.66 9.37
N LYS A 215 9.31 -9.50 9.21
CA LYS A 215 8.63 -8.20 9.20
C LYS A 215 7.89 -8.01 10.51
N VAL A 216 8.20 -6.92 11.22
CA VAL A 216 7.51 -6.45 12.41
C VAL A 216 6.71 -5.21 12.01
N ARG A 217 5.40 -5.35 11.86
CA ARG A 217 4.50 -4.27 11.43
C ARG A 217 3.67 -3.77 12.60
N GLN A 218 3.68 -2.47 12.83
CA GLN A 218 2.87 -1.80 13.85
C GLN A 218 1.92 -0.80 13.18
N PHE A 219 0.64 -1.12 13.17
CA PHE A 219 -0.42 -0.23 12.68
C PHE A 219 -0.87 0.73 13.79
N PHE A 220 -1.12 1.99 13.46
CA PHE A 220 -1.64 2.99 14.41
C PHE A 220 -3.02 3.54 14.03
N TYR A 221 -3.18 3.96 12.78
CA TYR A 221 -4.45 4.49 12.26
C TYR A 221 -4.50 4.36 10.75
N ASN A 222 -5.68 4.52 10.18
CA ASN A 222 -5.82 4.72 8.74
C ASN A 222 -6.51 6.04 8.44
N ILE A 223 -6.34 6.49 7.21
CA ILE A 223 -7.15 7.55 6.61
C ILE A 223 -7.83 6.96 5.39
N ALA A 224 -9.15 7.07 5.34
CA ALA A 224 -9.97 6.56 4.26
C ALA A 224 -10.72 7.69 3.56
N VAL A 225 -11.02 7.50 2.29
CA VAL A 225 -11.91 8.37 1.51
C VAL A 225 -13.27 7.70 1.36
N ASP A 226 -14.34 8.46 1.54
CA ASP A 226 -15.70 7.96 1.35
C ASP A 226 -15.91 7.56 -0.12
N PRO A 227 -16.49 6.37 -0.41
CA PRO A 227 -16.85 6.01 -1.77
C PRO A 227 -17.91 6.98 -2.28
N LYS A 228 -17.82 7.34 -3.56
CA LYS A 228 -18.78 8.22 -4.22
C LYS A 228 -18.99 7.81 -5.67
N PRO A 229 -20.10 8.22 -6.30
CA PRO A 229 -20.35 7.98 -7.72
C PRO A 229 -19.19 8.47 -8.61
N TYR A 230 -18.95 7.78 -9.73
CA TYR A 230 -17.81 8.06 -10.63
C TYR A 230 -17.81 9.50 -11.17
N ASP A 231 -18.99 10.08 -11.39
CA ASP A 231 -19.21 11.44 -11.88
C ASP A 231 -19.02 12.53 -10.80
N GLN A 232 -18.79 12.11 -9.55
CA GLN A 232 -18.53 13.02 -8.41
C GLN A 232 -17.05 13.18 -8.08
N TRP A 233 -16.14 12.60 -8.86
CA TRP A 233 -14.69 12.81 -8.68
C TRP A 233 -14.18 14.09 -9.37
N GLY A 234 -14.74 14.42 -10.52
CA GLY A 234 -14.27 15.45 -11.44
C GLY A 234 -14.22 14.87 -12.86
N ASP A 235 -13.84 15.69 -13.82
CA ASP A 235 -13.80 15.28 -15.22
C ASP A 235 -12.51 14.50 -15.52
N MET A 236 -12.65 13.34 -16.17
CA MET A 236 -11.53 12.49 -16.58
C MET A 236 -11.37 12.51 -18.10
N ASN A 237 -10.26 13.10 -18.57
CA ASN A 237 -9.96 13.15 -20.01
C ASN A 237 -9.69 11.73 -20.56
N ASN A 238 -10.27 11.42 -21.71
CA ASN A 238 -10.09 10.18 -22.46
C ASN A 238 -8.63 9.80 -22.69
N SER A 239 -7.79 10.78 -23.01
CA SER A 239 -6.36 10.51 -23.24
C SER A 239 -5.64 9.94 -22.01
N ASN A 240 -6.25 10.03 -20.83
CA ASN A 240 -5.62 9.72 -19.54
C ASN A 240 -6.17 8.46 -18.85
N LEU A 241 -7.17 7.76 -19.41
CA LEU A 241 -7.84 6.64 -18.75
C LEU A 241 -7.15 5.27 -18.95
N GLY A 242 -6.41 5.08 -20.04
CA GLY A 242 -5.78 3.79 -20.36
C GLY A 242 -6.78 2.71 -20.78
N SER A 243 -6.36 1.43 -20.80
CA SER A 243 -7.22 0.32 -21.28
C SER A 243 -8.01 -0.42 -20.18
N TYR A 244 -7.84 -0.04 -18.92
CA TYR A 244 -8.50 -0.64 -17.76
C TYR A 244 -9.23 0.45 -16.96
N GLU A 245 -10.27 0.07 -16.22
CA GLU A 245 -11.01 1.00 -15.37
C GLU A 245 -10.06 1.68 -14.36
N PRO A 246 -10.17 3.01 -14.15
CA PRO A 246 -9.39 3.68 -13.12
C PRO A 246 -9.70 3.15 -11.74
N VAL A 247 -8.70 3.17 -10.88
CA VAL A 247 -8.83 2.84 -9.46
C VAL A 247 -8.48 4.04 -8.62
N TYR A 248 -8.99 4.11 -7.40
CA TYR A 248 -8.61 5.12 -6.44
C TYR A 248 -8.12 4.47 -5.15
N ILE A 249 -7.18 5.14 -4.48
CA ILE A 249 -6.67 4.72 -3.17
C ILE A 249 -7.76 5.00 -2.14
N SER A 250 -8.40 3.93 -1.67
CA SER A 250 -9.57 3.99 -0.80
C SER A 250 -9.21 4.20 0.65
N SER A 251 -8.07 3.67 1.09
CA SER A 251 -7.52 3.91 2.42
C SER A 251 -6.00 3.75 2.44
N VAL A 252 -5.35 4.51 3.29
CA VAL A 252 -3.92 4.39 3.60
C VAL A 252 -3.77 4.12 5.09
N ASP A 253 -3.06 3.05 5.42
CA ASP A 253 -2.67 2.72 6.80
C ASP A 253 -1.39 3.46 7.15
N TYR A 254 -1.36 4.04 8.34
CA TYR A 254 -0.22 4.73 8.92
C TYR A 254 0.30 3.97 10.13
N GLY A 255 1.62 3.86 10.19
CA GLY A 255 2.28 3.15 11.27
C GLY A 255 3.78 3.09 11.07
N ARG A 256 4.36 1.95 11.46
CA ARG A 256 5.79 1.68 11.29
C ARG A 256 6.03 0.22 10.95
N VAL A 257 7.13 -0.03 10.26
CA VAL A 257 7.57 -1.38 9.91
C VAL A 257 9.06 -1.51 10.16
N ALA A 258 9.49 -2.65 10.68
CA ALA A 258 10.89 -3.07 10.67
C ALA A 258 11.00 -4.38 9.88
N HIS A 259 11.94 -4.44 8.94
CA HIS A 259 12.28 -5.65 8.21
C HIS A 259 13.67 -6.10 8.62
N LEU A 260 13.77 -7.33 9.10
CA LEU A 260 15.01 -7.96 9.55
C LEU A 260 15.34 -9.08 8.58
N LEU A 261 16.40 -8.90 7.80
CA LEU A 261 16.95 -9.96 6.97
C LEU A 261 17.98 -10.72 7.79
N ILE A 262 17.67 -11.97 8.15
CA ILE A 262 18.49 -12.79 9.04
C ILE A 262 19.12 -13.92 8.23
N GLU A 263 20.45 -14.01 8.28
CA GLU A 263 21.21 -15.13 7.73
C GLU A 263 21.26 -16.26 8.75
N THR A 264 20.69 -17.42 8.43
CA THR A 264 20.52 -18.54 9.37
C THR A 264 20.44 -19.89 8.65
N ASN A 265 20.65 -20.99 9.38
CA ASN A 265 20.39 -22.35 8.88
C ASN A 265 19.06 -22.92 9.40
N GLU A 266 18.37 -22.16 10.27
CA GLU A 266 17.10 -22.55 10.89
C GLU A 266 15.92 -22.36 9.94
N SER A 267 14.78 -22.94 10.29
CA SER A 267 13.54 -22.69 9.55
C SER A 267 13.04 -21.25 9.75
N ALA A 268 12.15 -20.79 8.87
CA ALA A 268 11.47 -19.51 9.04
C ALA A 268 10.72 -19.45 10.38
N GLU A 269 10.01 -20.51 10.77
CA GLU A 269 9.26 -20.61 12.02
C GLU A 269 10.14 -20.58 13.27
N GLN A 270 11.30 -21.24 13.24
CA GLN A 270 12.26 -21.23 14.35
C GLN A 270 12.84 -19.81 14.53
N THR A 271 13.25 -19.20 13.42
CA THR A 271 13.80 -17.84 13.41
C THR A 271 12.75 -16.83 13.88
N ARG A 272 11.50 -16.97 13.40
CA ARG A 272 10.35 -16.16 13.84
C ARG A 272 10.12 -16.27 15.34
N SER A 273 10.09 -17.49 15.86
CA SER A 273 9.86 -17.76 17.29
C SER A 273 10.95 -17.13 18.17
N LYS A 274 12.21 -17.17 17.73
CA LYS A 274 13.32 -16.52 18.46
C LYS A 274 13.17 -15.00 18.52
N VAL A 275 12.88 -14.36 17.38
CA VAL A 275 12.69 -12.90 17.33
C VAL A 275 11.46 -12.47 18.11
N GLU A 276 10.32 -13.16 17.94
CA GLU A 276 9.09 -12.87 18.67
C GLU A 276 9.28 -13.06 20.19
N GLY A 277 9.93 -14.15 20.60
CA GLY A 277 10.25 -14.42 22.01
C GLY A 277 11.15 -13.35 22.61
N ALA A 278 12.19 -12.94 21.87
CA ALA A 278 13.10 -11.89 22.32
C ALA A 278 12.42 -10.53 22.46
N LEU A 279 11.58 -10.16 21.50
CA LEU A 279 10.82 -8.91 21.59
C LEU A 279 9.85 -8.92 22.76
N ARG A 280 9.11 -10.02 22.98
CA ARG A 280 8.21 -10.17 24.14
C ARG A 280 8.95 -10.04 25.46
N ALA A 281 10.08 -10.73 25.61
CA ALA A 281 10.92 -10.60 26.81
C ALA A 281 11.41 -9.16 26.99
N GLY A 282 11.92 -8.55 25.92
CA GLY A 282 12.44 -7.19 25.96
C GLY A 282 11.40 -6.13 26.35
N PHE A 283 10.17 -6.24 25.86
CA PHE A 283 9.07 -5.38 26.29
C PHE A 283 8.75 -5.55 27.79
N LEU A 284 8.73 -6.78 28.30
CA LEU A 284 8.47 -7.04 29.72
C LEU A 284 9.55 -6.44 30.62
N VAL A 285 10.81 -6.55 30.22
CA VAL A 285 11.94 -5.92 30.92
C VAL A 285 11.82 -4.40 30.91
N ARG A 286 11.48 -3.82 29.75
CA ARG A 286 11.36 -2.37 29.61
C ARG A 286 10.26 -1.79 30.46
N VAL A 287 9.08 -2.43 30.50
CA VAL A 287 7.95 -2.03 31.35
C VAL A 287 8.33 -2.07 32.85
N ARG A 288 9.26 -2.95 33.24
CA ARG A 288 9.79 -3.05 34.60
C ARG A 288 10.96 -2.09 34.89
N GLY A 289 11.34 -1.23 33.94
CA GLY A 289 12.45 -0.29 34.08
C GLY A 289 13.84 -0.92 34.00
N GLY A 290 13.97 -2.13 33.44
CA GLY A 290 15.24 -2.85 33.28
C GLY A 290 15.90 -2.70 31.90
N SER A 291 17.08 -3.31 31.77
CA SER A 291 17.83 -3.46 30.50
C SER A 291 17.83 -4.92 30.06
N THR A 292 17.72 -5.19 28.75
CA THR A 292 17.62 -6.57 28.23
C THR A 292 18.97 -7.27 28.10
N SER A 293 20.09 -6.53 28.21
CA SER A 293 21.44 -6.94 27.81
C SER A 293 21.94 -8.31 28.32
N ASN A 294 21.42 -8.84 29.43
CA ASN A 294 21.89 -10.08 30.06
C ASN A 294 20.91 -11.27 29.98
N GLU A 295 19.70 -11.08 29.44
CA GLU A 295 18.73 -12.17 29.31
C GLU A 295 19.11 -13.16 28.18
N ASP A 296 18.81 -14.45 28.35
CA ASP A 296 19.07 -15.48 27.32
C ASP A 296 18.47 -15.10 25.96
N TYR A 297 17.31 -14.45 25.99
CA TYR A 297 16.61 -13.94 24.80
C TYR A 297 17.36 -12.80 24.10
N ALA A 298 17.94 -11.86 24.86
CA ALA A 298 18.75 -10.79 24.31
C ALA A 298 20.03 -11.33 23.70
N ARG A 299 20.70 -12.26 24.37
CA ARG A 299 21.87 -12.96 23.82
C ARG A 299 21.52 -13.68 22.52
N SER A 300 20.38 -14.38 22.48
CA SER A 300 19.91 -15.08 21.28
C SER A 300 19.66 -14.10 20.12
N PHE A 301 18.90 -13.03 20.34
CA PHE A 301 18.62 -12.01 19.31
C PHE A 301 19.87 -11.29 18.83
N ASN A 302 20.74 -10.89 19.76
CA ASN A 302 21.96 -10.14 19.46
C ASN A 302 22.95 -10.97 18.64
N SER A 303 23.00 -12.29 18.84
CA SER A 303 23.86 -13.20 18.07
C SER A 303 23.45 -13.41 16.60
N LEU A 304 22.22 -13.03 16.23
CA LEU A 304 21.73 -13.15 14.85
C LEU A 304 22.53 -12.24 13.91
N LYS A 305 23.02 -12.80 12.80
CA LYS A 305 23.58 -12.04 11.67
C LYS A 305 22.41 -11.42 10.89
N LYS A 306 22.15 -10.15 11.15
CA LYS A 306 20.93 -9.45 10.71
C LYS A 306 21.25 -8.11 10.07
N GLU A 307 20.48 -7.78 9.05
CA GLU A 307 20.40 -6.46 8.44
C GLU A 307 18.98 -5.93 8.68
N ILE A 308 18.85 -4.67 9.13
CA ILE A 308 17.56 -4.10 9.54
C ILE A 308 17.29 -2.84 8.73
N ILE A 309 16.12 -2.76 8.13
CA ILE A 309 15.57 -1.53 7.55
C ILE A 309 14.25 -1.18 8.25
N THR A 310 14.01 0.10 8.42
CA THR A 310 12.79 0.62 9.03
C THR A 310 12.04 1.54 8.09
N LEU A 311 10.72 1.55 8.23
CA LEU A 311 9.81 2.49 7.60
C LEU A 311 9.01 3.16 8.72
N GLY A 312 9.13 4.48 8.83
CA GLY A 312 8.46 5.29 9.84
C GLY A 312 9.17 5.38 11.18
N GLY A 313 8.62 6.24 12.04
CA GLY A 313 9.18 6.54 13.35
C GLY A 313 10.13 7.73 13.38
N PRO A 314 10.38 8.26 14.59
CA PRO A 314 11.12 9.49 14.78
C PRO A 314 12.59 9.33 14.38
N LEU A 315 13.11 10.32 13.64
CA LEU A 315 14.50 10.34 13.15
C LEU A 315 15.55 10.19 14.28
N LYS A 316 15.25 10.66 15.51
CA LYS A 316 16.17 10.56 16.66
C LYS A 316 16.43 9.10 17.07
N GLN A 317 15.55 8.18 16.66
CA GLN A 317 15.59 6.74 16.90
C GLN A 317 15.94 5.97 15.63
N GLY A 318 16.15 6.66 14.49
CA GLY A 318 16.73 6.11 13.26
C GLY A 318 18.24 5.81 13.36
N LYS A 319 18.78 5.73 14.59
CA LYS A 319 20.10 5.12 14.83
C LYS A 319 20.07 3.69 14.31
N ALA A 320 21.22 3.18 13.88
CA ALA A 320 21.34 1.77 13.48
C ALA A 320 20.80 0.87 14.61
N ILE A 321 19.70 0.16 14.34
CA ILE A 321 19.16 -0.86 15.22
C ILE A 321 20.13 -2.04 15.16
N ASN A 322 20.93 -2.21 16.21
CA ASN A 322 22.03 -3.17 16.22
C ASN A 322 21.78 -4.34 17.18
N ASP A 323 20.95 -4.12 18.20
CA ASP A 323 20.71 -5.05 19.31
C ASP A 323 19.22 -5.03 19.73
N LEU A 324 18.87 -5.91 20.67
CA LEU A 324 17.51 -6.02 21.18
C LEU A 324 17.05 -4.73 21.88
N ASP A 325 17.91 -4.10 22.68
CA ASP A 325 17.55 -2.88 23.43
C ASP A 325 17.18 -1.73 22.48
N SER A 326 18.03 -1.45 21.48
CA SER A 326 17.76 -0.45 20.45
C SER A 326 16.53 -0.79 19.60
N PHE A 327 16.25 -2.08 19.38
CA PHE A 327 15.04 -2.47 18.67
C PHE A 327 13.77 -2.28 19.51
N ILE A 328 13.83 -2.61 20.81
CA ILE A 328 12.75 -2.32 21.75
C ILE A 328 12.55 -0.81 21.87
N ASP A 329 13.61 0.00 21.93
CA ASP A 329 13.51 1.47 21.93
C ASP A 329 12.74 2.00 20.71
N TYR A 330 13.06 1.46 19.53
CA TYR A 330 12.38 1.82 18.28
C TYR A 330 10.88 1.45 18.29
N LEU A 331 10.53 0.27 18.81
CA LEU A 331 9.13 -0.19 18.87
C LEU A 331 8.34 0.42 20.04
N HIS A 332 9.01 0.90 21.08
CA HIS A 332 8.39 1.36 22.32
C HIS A 332 8.22 2.89 22.43
N VAL A 333 8.79 3.69 21.50
CA VAL A 333 8.81 5.19 21.50
C VAL A 333 7.90 5.83 22.55
N PRO A 334 8.45 6.70 23.42
CA PRO A 334 8.10 6.79 24.84
C PRO A 334 6.66 7.19 25.18
N ASN A 335 5.88 7.70 24.24
CA ASN A 335 4.46 8.00 24.43
C ASN A 335 3.66 7.79 23.14
N ALA A 336 2.36 7.54 23.30
CA ALA A 336 1.44 7.25 22.20
C ALA A 336 1.29 8.42 21.22
N GLU A 337 1.36 9.67 21.68
CA GLU A 337 1.27 10.86 20.82
C GLU A 337 2.45 10.92 19.83
N GLU A 338 3.67 10.66 20.29
CA GLU A 338 4.86 10.61 19.44
C GLU A 338 4.78 9.46 18.43
N LEU A 339 4.19 8.31 18.80
CA LEU A 339 3.90 7.20 17.87
C LEU A 339 3.00 7.66 16.72
N ILE A 340 1.88 8.32 17.03
CA ILE A 340 0.92 8.82 16.04
C ILE A 340 1.56 9.87 15.13
N LYS A 341 2.27 10.84 15.70
CA LYS A 341 2.84 11.98 14.95
C LYS A 341 4.00 11.61 14.02
N SER A 342 4.66 10.48 14.26
CA SER A 342 5.77 9.99 13.45
C SER A 342 5.41 8.75 12.62
N ALA A 343 4.11 8.43 12.56
CA ALA A 343 3.58 7.41 11.69
C ALA A 343 3.74 7.83 10.22
N VAL A 344 4.06 6.86 9.37
CA VAL A 344 4.16 7.07 7.92
C VAL A 344 3.25 6.08 7.20
N PRO A 345 2.90 6.30 5.92
CA PRO A 345 2.18 5.31 5.14
C PRO A 345 2.90 3.95 5.14
N ILE A 346 2.21 2.88 5.51
CA ILE A 346 2.76 1.51 5.53
C ILE A 346 2.02 0.55 4.61
N SER A 347 0.78 0.86 4.22
CA SER A 347 0.03 0.09 3.24
C SER A 347 -1.18 0.86 2.73
N TYR A 348 -1.78 0.39 1.64
CA TYR A 348 -2.97 0.99 1.06
C TYR A 348 -3.94 -0.06 0.50
N LYS A 349 -5.21 0.34 0.38
CA LYS A 349 -6.25 -0.39 -0.35
C LYS A 349 -6.69 0.44 -1.55
N ILE A 350 -7.22 -0.22 -2.57
CA ILE A 350 -7.76 0.43 -3.76
C ILE A 350 -9.17 -0.05 -4.07
N ARG A 351 -9.95 0.82 -4.71
CA ARG A 351 -11.27 0.53 -5.23
C ARG A 351 -11.38 1.01 -6.67
N THR A 352 -12.23 0.37 -7.46
CA THR A 352 -12.58 0.82 -8.81
C THR A 352 -13.36 2.14 -8.73
N VAL A 353 -13.06 3.10 -9.62
CA VAL A 353 -13.80 4.37 -9.68
C VAL A 353 -15.24 4.13 -10.14
N ARG A 354 -15.44 3.18 -11.08
CA ARG A 354 -16.73 2.89 -11.71
C ARG A 354 -17.81 2.49 -10.70
N ASP A 355 -17.50 1.54 -9.81
CA ASP A 355 -18.49 0.92 -8.93
C ASP A 355 -18.04 0.77 -7.47
N ASN A 356 -16.93 1.41 -7.09
CA ASN A 356 -16.38 1.40 -5.72
C ASN A 356 -16.06 0.00 -5.17
N LYS A 357 -15.89 -1.02 -6.04
CA LYS A 357 -15.52 -2.36 -5.60
C LYS A 357 -14.06 -2.40 -5.19
N GLU A 358 -13.79 -3.03 -4.05
CA GLU A 358 -12.42 -3.27 -3.60
C GLU A 358 -11.71 -4.25 -4.53
N VAL A 359 -10.52 -3.87 -4.97
CA VAL A 359 -9.70 -4.71 -5.86
C VAL A 359 -8.82 -5.62 -5.00
N GLN A 360 -8.99 -6.92 -5.16
CA GLN A 360 -8.08 -7.90 -4.56
C GLN A 360 -6.78 -7.95 -5.37
N VAL A 361 -5.77 -7.25 -4.90
CA VAL A 361 -4.43 -7.24 -5.52
C VAL A 361 -3.73 -8.57 -5.23
N ARG A 362 -3.01 -9.11 -6.21
CA ARG A 362 -2.15 -10.28 -6.03
C ARG A 362 -0.71 -9.92 -6.32
N THR A 363 0.20 -10.45 -5.52
CA THR A 363 1.64 -10.38 -5.80
C THR A 363 2.12 -11.71 -6.35
N PHE A 364 3.15 -11.65 -7.19
CA PHE A 364 3.76 -12.81 -7.84
C PHE A 364 5.18 -13.02 -7.33
N TYR A 365 5.55 -14.28 -7.16
CA TYR A 365 6.86 -14.71 -6.69
C TYR A 365 7.22 -16.08 -7.28
N THR A 366 8.46 -16.53 -7.06
CA THR A 366 8.89 -17.88 -7.44
C THR A 366 9.29 -18.70 -6.22
N GLU A 367 9.04 -20.00 -6.27
CA GLU A 367 9.52 -20.98 -5.28
C GLU A 367 10.35 -22.07 -5.96
N LYS A 368 11.37 -22.56 -5.26
CA LYS A 368 12.14 -23.73 -5.68
C LYS A 368 11.44 -25.00 -5.19
N ILE A 369 11.20 -25.95 -6.09
CA ILE A 369 10.69 -27.29 -5.76
C ILE A 369 11.63 -28.36 -6.30
N SER A 370 11.90 -29.40 -5.50
CA SER A 370 12.61 -30.60 -5.97
C SER A 370 11.59 -31.66 -6.38
N VAL A 371 11.72 -32.18 -7.60
CA VAL A 371 10.84 -33.21 -8.17
C VAL A 371 11.70 -34.38 -8.66
N ARG A 372 11.21 -35.61 -8.45
CA ARG A 372 11.80 -36.80 -9.06
C ARG A 372 11.03 -37.11 -10.34
N GLU A 373 11.75 -37.15 -11.47
CA GLU A 373 11.24 -37.48 -12.80
C GLU A 373 11.79 -38.82 -13.28
#